data_AF-A0A7S2ALX1-F1
#
_entry.id   AF-A0A7S2ALX1-F1
#
_cell.length_a   1.000
_cell.length_b   1.000
_cell.length_c   1.000
_cell.angle_alpha   90.00
_cell.angle_beta   90.00
_cell.angle_gamma   90.00
#
_symmetry.space_group_name_H-M   'P 1'
#
loop_
_entity.id
_entity.type
_entity.pdbx_description
1 polymer ?
#
loop_
_entity_poly.entity_id
_entity_poly.type
_entity_poly.pdbx_seq_one_letter_code
_entity_poly.pdbx_strand_id
1 'polypeptide(L)'
;GEPGDGPGVTREFMGLALQSMLSDASLWEYEPQLRTYWFAEPAGDKECAFHACGALLGQAVLMGMQLSAALPRVLFGFLLQDIGSPNTSPPTLADLATVQPIIAKGLRELLDYEGGDL
;
A
#
# COMPACT_ATOMS: atom_id res chain seq x y z
N GLY A 1 32.88 7.07 7.83
CA GLY A 1 31.70 7.94 7.73
C GLY A 1 31.96 8.91 6.61
N GLU A 2 31.11 8.91 5.60
CA GLU A 2 31.21 9.91 4.53
C GLU A 2 30.72 11.27 5.06
N PRO A 3 31.37 12.39 4.68
CA PRO A 3 30.91 13.72 5.06
C PRO A 3 29.65 14.04 4.27
N GLY A 4 28.48 13.87 4.90
CA GLY A 4 27.20 13.97 4.23
C GLY A 4 26.14 14.59 5.13
N ASP A 5 26.33 15.85 5.53
CA ASP A 5 25.29 16.62 6.20
C ASP A 5 24.75 17.66 5.23
N GLY A 6 23.55 17.39 4.69
CA GLY A 6 22.87 18.27 3.76
C GLY A 6 21.50 17.72 3.34
N PRO A 7 20.55 18.60 2.98
CA PRO A 7 19.18 18.21 2.66
C PRO A 7 19.07 17.25 1.47
N GLY A 8 20.06 17.22 0.58
CA GLY A 8 20.16 16.24 -0.51
C GLY A 8 20.44 14.83 -0.02
N VAL A 9 21.36 14.68 0.94
CA VAL A 9 21.74 13.37 1.51
C VAL A 9 20.58 12.76 2.28
N THR A 10 19.86 13.56 3.07
CA THR A 10 18.66 13.10 3.78
C THR A 10 17.58 12.61 2.81
N ARG A 11 17.37 13.33 1.69
CA ARG A 11 16.39 12.94 0.67
C ARG A 11 16.79 11.64 -0.02
N GLU A 12 18.06 11.48 -0.37
CA GLU A 12 18.56 10.25 -0.98
C GLU A 12 18.44 9.06 -0.03
N PHE A 13 18.85 9.22 1.22
CA PHE A 13 18.71 8.20 2.26
C PHE A 13 17.25 7.76 2.41
N MET A 14 16.31 8.71 2.52
CA MET A 14 14.88 8.42 2.64
C MET A 14 14.35 7.66 1.42
N GLY A 15 14.76 8.06 0.21
CA GLY A 15 14.39 7.37 -1.04
C GLY A 15 14.87 5.93 -1.07
N LEU A 16 16.14 5.69 -0.71
CA LEU A 16 16.73 4.36 -0.65
C LEU A 16 16.07 3.49 0.44
N ALA A 17 15.81 4.05 1.63
CA ALA A 17 15.15 3.34 2.72
C ALA A 17 13.75 2.87 2.31
N LEU A 18 12.95 3.76 1.71
CA LEU A 18 11.62 3.43 1.20
C LEU A 18 11.66 2.39 0.08
N GLN A 19 12.58 2.53 -0.87
CA GLN A 19 12.75 1.56 -1.94
C GLN A 19 13.12 0.19 -1.39
N SER A 20 14.06 0.13 -0.43
CA SER A 20 14.47 -1.12 0.21
C SER A 20 13.32 -1.78 0.95
N MET A 21 12.49 -1.02 1.67
CA MET A 21 11.35 -1.58 2.39
C MET A 21 10.26 -2.08 1.45
N LEU A 22 9.92 -1.33 0.39
CA LEU A 22 8.90 -1.74 -0.58
C LEU A 22 9.34 -2.94 -1.43
N SER A 23 10.65 -3.16 -1.57
CA SER A 23 11.21 -4.31 -2.28
C SER A 23 11.31 -5.56 -1.42
N ASP A 24 10.98 -5.48 -0.13
CA ASP A 24 11.00 -6.62 0.78
C ASP A 24 9.79 -7.52 0.52
N ALA A 25 10.03 -8.63 -0.18
CA ALA A 25 9.03 -9.63 -0.51
C ALA A 25 8.42 -10.33 0.73
N SER A 26 9.01 -10.18 1.92
CA SER A 26 8.40 -10.65 3.16
C SER A 26 7.32 -9.71 3.67
N LEU A 27 7.36 -8.43 3.30
CA LEU A 27 6.38 -7.41 3.71
C LEU A 27 5.35 -7.14 2.62
N TRP A 28 5.77 -7.20 1.35
CA TRP A 28 4.97 -6.77 0.21
C TRP A 28 4.92 -7.83 -0.88
N GLU A 29 3.73 -8.03 -1.42
CA GLU A 29 3.48 -8.77 -2.65
C GLU A 29 3.22 -7.79 -3.79
N TYR A 30 3.90 -7.98 -4.91
CA TYR A 30 3.72 -7.14 -6.09
C TYR A 30 2.70 -7.75 -7.05
N GLU A 31 1.63 -7.02 -7.36
CA GLU A 31 0.63 -7.38 -8.36
C GLU A 31 1.03 -6.80 -9.74
N PRO A 32 1.52 -7.62 -10.68
CA PRO A 32 2.07 -7.13 -11.94
C PRO A 32 1.05 -6.42 -12.84
N GLN A 33 -0.23 -6.80 -12.77
CA GLN A 33 -1.29 -6.21 -13.60
C GLN A 33 -1.59 -4.77 -13.19
N LEU A 34 -1.61 -4.53 -11.87
CA LEU A 34 -1.91 -3.23 -11.29
C LEU A 34 -0.64 -2.38 -11.11
N ARG A 35 0.53 -3.03 -11.15
CA ARG A 35 1.83 -2.45 -10.81
C ARG A 35 1.80 -1.85 -9.41
N THR A 36 1.18 -2.56 -8.47
CA THR A 36 1.05 -2.10 -7.08
C THR A 36 1.53 -3.16 -6.11
N TYR A 37 1.99 -2.70 -4.95
CA TYR A 37 2.36 -3.52 -3.81
C TYR A 37 1.18 -3.63 -2.83
N TRP A 38 0.93 -4.83 -2.34
CA TRP A 38 0.00 -5.11 -1.27
C TRP A 38 0.69 -5.85 -0.13
N PHE A 39 0.07 -5.88 1.06
CA PHE A 39 0.61 -6.59 2.21
C PHE A 39 0.73 -8.09 1.91
N ALA A 40 1.92 -8.66 2.14
CA ALA A 40 2.16 -10.08 1.99
C ALA A 40 1.53 -10.87 3.15
N GLU A 41 0.86 -11.98 2.84
CA GLU A 41 0.36 -12.94 3.83
C GLU A 41 1.32 -14.12 4.06
N PRO A 42 1.38 -14.69 5.28
CA PRO A 42 0.74 -14.21 6.50
C PRO A 42 1.46 -12.99 7.08
N ALA A 43 0.71 -12.12 7.76
CA ALA A 43 1.24 -10.89 8.35
C ALA A 43 2.33 -11.16 9.42
N GLY A 44 2.27 -12.29 10.15
CA GLY A 44 3.29 -12.69 11.13
C GLY A 44 3.63 -11.59 12.15
N ASP A 45 4.78 -11.73 12.82
CA ASP A 45 5.33 -10.70 13.71
C ASP A 45 6.12 -9.64 12.89
N LYS A 46 5.39 -8.89 12.06
CA LYS A 46 5.95 -7.84 11.18
C LYS A 46 5.47 -6.44 11.55
N GLU A 47 4.81 -6.29 12.70
CA GLU A 47 4.22 -5.02 13.15
C GLU A 47 5.26 -3.90 13.22
N CYS A 48 6.43 -4.17 13.80
CA CYS A 48 7.55 -3.22 13.87
C CYS A 48 7.99 -2.74 12.47
N ALA A 49 8.03 -3.64 11.49
CA ALA A 49 8.42 -3.30 10.12
C ALA A 49 7.35 -2.45 9.43
N PHE A 50 6.07 -2.80 9.58
CA PHE A 50 4.98 -1.98 9.04
C PHE A 50 4.90 -0.61 9.71
N HIS A 51 5.13 -0.52 11.01
CA HIS A 51 5.22 0.75 11.73
C HIS A 51 6.36 1.62 11.20
N ALA A 52 7.55 1.04 11.01
CA ALA A 52 8.70 1.75 10.42
C ALA A 52 8.41 2.24 8.99
N CYS A 53 7.74 1.41 8.17
CA CYS A 53 7.33 1.82 6.82
C CYS A 53 6.35 2.99 6.85
N GLY A 54 5.33 2.92 7.71
CA GLY A 54 4.36 4.01 7.91
C GLY A 54 5.03 5.31 8.37
N ALA A 55 5.99 5.23 9.29
CA ALA A 55 6.77 6.37 9.74
C ALA A 55 7.59 6.99 8.59
N LEU A 56 8.26 6.17 7.77
CA LEU A 56 9.02 6.65 6.62
C LEU A 56 8.12 7.31 5.55
N LEU A 57 6.96 6.73 5.27
CA LEU A 57 5.97 7.29 4.35
C LEU A 57 5.46 8.65 4.86
N GLY A 58 5.14 8.75 6.15
CA GLY A 58 4.74 10.01 6.78
C GLY A 58 5.82 11.09 6.70
N GLN A 59 7.08 10.72 6.98
CA GLN A 59 8.21 11.64 6.84
C GLN A 59 8.42 12.09 5.40
N ALA A 60 8.29 11.20 4.42
CA ALA A 60 8.41 11.55 3.01
C ALA A 60 7.33 12.56 2.58
N VAL A 61 6.10 12.43 3.08
CA VAL A 61 5.02 13.41 2.86
C VAL A 61 5.40 14.77 3.47
N LEU A 62 5.89 14.81 4.71
CA LEU A 62 6.31 16.05 5.38
C LEU A 62 7.48 16.75 4.65
N MET A 63 8.38 15.99 4.04
CA MET A 63 9.51 16.51 3.27
C MET A 63 9.14 16.94 1.83
N GLY A 64 7.87 16.80 1.43
CA GLY A 64 7.44 17.05 0.05
C GLY A 64 8.13 16.14 -0.96
N MET A 65 8.45 14.91 -0.56
CA MET A 65 9.05 13.91 -1.44
C MET A 65 7.98 13.31 -2.34
N GLN A 66 8.24 13.26 -3.64
CA GLN A 66 7.40 12.47 -4.54
C GLN A 66 7.68 10.99 -4.28
N LEU A 67 6.73 10.34 -3.62
CA LEU A 67 6.73 8.91 -3.46
C LEU A 67 6.34 8.28 -4.80
N SER A 68 7.27 7.61 -5.47
CA SER A 68 6.94 6.65 -6.54
C SER A 68 6.40 5.35 -5.93
N ALA A 69 5.66 5.44 -4.82
CA ALA A 69 5.12 4.29 -4.12
C ALA A 69 3.93 3.78 -4.92
N ALA A 70 4.10 2.58 -5.48
CA ALA A 70 3.07 1.88 -6.22
C ALA A 70 2.08 1.25 -5.23
N LEU A 71 1.44 2.06 -4.39
CA LEU A 71 0.47 1.58 -3.39
C LEU A 71 -0.96 1.82 -3.90
N PRO A 72 -1.88 0.87 -3.68
CA PRO A 72 -3.23 0.98 -4.20
C PRO A 72 -4.03 2.04 -3.45
N ARG A 73 -4.99 2.68 -4.15
CA ARG A 73 -5.80 3.78 -3.62
C ARG A 73 -6.52 3.42 -2.32
N VAL A 74 -6.98 2.17 -2.21
CA VAL A 74 -7.72 1.70 -1.03
C VAL A 74 -6.91 1.83 0.27
N LEU A 75 -5.58 1.70 0.21
CA LEU A 75 -4.71 1.88 1.37
C LEU A 75 -4.83 3.29 1.95
N PHE A 76 -4.82 4.31 1.09
CA PHE A 76 -5.01 5.69 1.54
C PHE A 76 -6.41 5.93 2.10
N GLY A 77 -7.42 5.23 1.56
CA GLY A 77 -8.77 5.22 2.13
C GLY A 77 -8.79 4.72 3.58
N PHE A 78 -8.10 3.60 3.85
CA PHE A 78 -7.96 3.08 5.21
C PHE A 78 -7.22 4.04 6.15
N LEU A 79 -6.11 4.64 5.71
CA LEU A 79 -5.37 5.61 6.51
C LEU A 79 -6.22 6.85 6.85
N LEU A 80 -7.02 7.34 5.91
CA LEU A 80 -7.92 8.48 6.14
C LEU A 80 -9.07 8.13 7.08
N GLN A 81 -9.59 6.90 6.99
CA GLN A 81 -10.65 6.41 7.87
C GLN A 81 -10.16 6.26 9.30
N ASP A 82 -8.94 5.77 9.50
CA ASP A 82 -8.32 5.63 10.83
C ASP A 82 -8.20 6.97 11.58
N ILE A 83 -7.86 8.05 10.87
CA ILE A 83 -7.78 9.40 11.46
C ILE A 83 -9.13 10.13 11.52
N GLY A 84 -10.24 9.47 11.17
CA GLY A 84 -11.59 10.05 11.24
C GLY A 84 -11.85 11.17 10.21
N SER A 85 -11.21 11.12 9.05
CA SER A 85 -11.42 12.13 8.00
C SER A 85 -12.88 12.13 7.50
N PRO A 86 -13.52 13.30 7.32
CA PRO A 86 -14.92 13.38 6.89
C PRO A 86 -15.15 12.91 5.44
N ASN A 87 -14.10 12.72 4.66
CA ASN A 87 -14.15 12.35 3.23
C ASN A 87 -13.91 10.84 3.01
N THR A 88 -14.30 9.99 3.95
CA THR A 88 -14.09 8.55 3.86
C THR A 88 -15.39 7.83 3.55
N SER A 89 -15.37 6.96 2.53
CA SER A 89 -16.44 6.00 2.27
C SER A 89 -15.96 4.61 2.67
N PRO A 90 -16.85 3.71 3.10
CA PRO A 90 -16.47 2.33 3.39
C PRO A 90 -15.91 1.65 2.13
N PRO A 91 -14.95 0.73 2.29
CA PRO A 91 -14.37 0.01 1.16
C PRO A 91 -15.45 -0.80 0.42
N THR A 92 -15.36 -0.80 -0.90
CA THR A 92 -16.31 -1.47 -1.80
C THR A 92 -15.64 -2.61 -2.56
N LEU A 93 -16.44 -3.41 -3.27
CA LEU A 93 -15.91 -4.42 -4.20
C LEU A 93 -15.00 -3.82 -5.28
N ALA A 94 -15.25 -2.55 -5.67
CA ALA A 94 -14.38 -1.85 -6.60
C ALA A 94 -13.00 -1.57 -6.01
N ASP A 95 -12.91 -1.28 -4.71
CA ASP A 95 -11.64 -1.08 -4.02
C ASP A 95 -10.86 -2.40 -3.91
N LEU A 96 -11.54 -3.54 -3.69
CA LEU A 96 -10.91 -4.86 -3.73
C LEU A 96 -10.30 -5.16 -5.11
N ALA A 97 -10.94 -4.73 -6.19
CA ALA A 97 -10.41 -4.90 -7.54
C ALA A 97 -9.09 -4.13 -7.77
N THR A 98 -8.79 -3.12 -6.94
CA THR A 98 -7.51 -2.39 -6.97
C THR A 98 -6.38 -3.11 -6.24
N VAL A 99 -6.64 -4.29 -5.69
CA VAL A 99 -5.66 -5.08 -4.95
C VAL A 99 -5.64 -6.53 -5.45
N GLN A 100 -6.82 -7.17 -5.50
CA GLN A 100 -6.99 -8.56 -5.88
C GLN A 100 -8.05 -8.67 -6.99
N PRO A 101 -7.69 -8.37 -8.24
CA PRO A 101 -8.65 -8.27 -9.34
C PRO A 101 -9.37 -9.59 -9.62
N ILE A 102 -8.68 -10.73 -9.46
CA ILE A 102 -9.25 -12.06 -9.66
C ILE A 102 -10.35 -12.35 -8.64
N ILE A 103 -10.09 -12.08 -7.35
CA ILE A 103 -11.08 -12.30 -6.29
C ILE A 103 -12.26 -11.35 -6.47
N ALA A 104 -12.00 -10.07 -6.76
CA ALA A 104 -13.05 -9.10 -6.99
C ALA A 104 -13.98 -9.51 -8.15
N LYS A 105 -13.41 -10.09 -9.21
CA LYS A 105 -14.17 -10.64 -10.33
C LYS A 105 -15.03 -11.84 -9.90
N GLY A 106 -14.47 -12.80 -9.19
CA GLY A 106 -15.23 -13.97 -8.71
C GLY A 106 -16.39 -13.58 -7.80
N LEU A 107 -16.18 -12.63 -6.88
CA LEU A 107 -17.25 -12.10 -6.03
C LEU A 107 -18.31 -11.35 -6.83
N ARG A 108 -17.93 -10.62 -7.89
CA ARG A 108 -18.89 -9.98 -8.80
C ARG A 108 -19.78 -11.01 -9.47
N GLU A 109 -19.16 -12.05 -10.04
CA GLU A 109 -19.89 -13.14 -10.72
C GLU A 109 -20.85 -13.86 -9.77
N LEU A 110 -20.46 -14.06 -8.51
CA LEU A 110 -21.35 -14.63 -7.49
C LEU A 110 -22.53 -13.72 -7.13
N LEU A 111 -22.31 -12.40 -7.08
CA LEU A 111 -23.38 -11.43 -6.79
C LEU A 111 -24.36 -11.30 -7.97
N ASP A 112 -23.85 -11.41 -9.19
CA ASP A 112 -24.62 -11.30 -10.43
C ASP A 112 -25.30 -12.64 -10.83
N TYR A 113 -25.08 -13.71 -10.07
CA TYR A 113 -25.66 -15.03 -10.37
C TYR A 113 -27.16 -15.07 -10.03
N GLU A 114 -28.01 -15.09 -11.05
CA GLU A 114 -29.48 -15.14 -10.91
C GLU A 114 -30.06 -16.57 -10.73
N GLY A 115 -29.20 -17.61 -10.72
CA GLY A 115 -29.64 -19.02 -10.71
C GLY A 115 -29.95 -19.56 -12.11
N GLY A 116 -29.66 -20.85 -12.36
CA GLY A 116 -29.98 -21.46 -13.67
C GLY A 116 -29.34 -22.80 -14.00
N ASP A 117 -28.41 -23.32 -13.19
CA ASP A 117 -27.83 -24.65 -13.43
C ASP A 117 -28.65 -25.74 -12.74
N LEU A 118 -29.82 -26.08 -13.31
CA LEU A 118 -30.61 -27.29 -13.02
C LEU A 118 -31.22 -27.86 -14.30
#